data_AF-A0A1W9YN01-F1
#
_entry.id   AF-A0A1W9YN01-F1
#
_cell.length_a   1.000
_cell.length_b   1.000
_cell.length_c   1.000
_cell.angle_alpha   90.00
_cell.angle_beta   90.00
_cell.angle_gamma   90.00
#
_symmetry.space_group_name_H-M   'P 1'
#
loop_
_entity.id
_entity.type
_entity.pdbx_description
1 polymer ?
#
loop_
_entity_poly.entity_id
_entity_poly.type
_entity_poly.pdbx_seq_one_letter_code
_entity_poly.pdbx_strand_id
1 'polypeptide(L)' 'EQDRLRARRALVRVQGLLGPEAVRVPVLSGGHGPAERITLTVLGLVAPEPVPQADPGQPWPGRLPDPSPAV' A
#
# COMPACT_ATOMS: atom_id res chain seq x y z
N GLU A 1 -13.88 4.16 13.72
CA GLU A 1 -14.08 5.25 12.73
C GLU A 1 -13.49 6.60 13.13
N GLN A 2 -13.71 7.08 14.36
CA GLN A 2 -13.14 8.38 14.80
C GLN A 2 -11.62 8.43 14.69
N ASP A 3 -10.92 7.37 15.10
CA ASP A 3 -9.45 7.30 14.99
C ASP A 3 -8.99 7.28 13.53
N ARG A 4 -9.73 6.60 12.64
CA ARG A 4 -9.46 6.59 11.19
C ARG A 4 -9.57 8.00 10.60
N LEU A 5 -10.60 8.75 10.98
CA LEU A 5 -10.79 10.14 10.56
C LEU A 5 -9.74 11.09 11.16
N ARG A 6 -9.29 10.85 12.40
CA ARG A 6 -8.18 11.61 13.00
C ARG A 6 -6.87 11.33 12.26
N ALA A 7 -6.55 10.07 11.99
CA ALA A 7 -5.37 9.67 11.23
C ALA A 7 -5.37 10.28 9.82
N ARG A 8 -6.49 10.19 9.09
CA ARG A 8 -6.61 10.81 7.75
C ARG A 8 -6.32 12.31 7.78
N ARG A 9 -6.90 13.04 8.74
CA ARG A 9 -6.66 14.50 8.89
C ARG A 9 -5.20 14.83 9.20
N ALA A 10 -4.56 14.05 10.07
CA ALA A 10 -3.15 14.24 10.38
C ALA A 10 -2.28 14.06 9.14
N LEU A 11 -2.50 13.00 8.36
CA LEU A 11 -1.73 12.73 7.14
C LEU A 11 -1.91 13.82 6.07
N VAL A 12 -3.14 14.30 5.85
CA VAL A 12 -3.41 15.42 4.93
C VAL A 12 -2.66 16.68 5.36
N ARG A 13 -2.60 16.97 6.67
CA ARG A 13 -1.84 18.12 7.17
C ARG A 13 -0.34 17.96 6.94
N VAL A 14 0.22 16.77 7.16
CA VAL A 14 1.64 16.50 6.88
C VAL A 14 1.96 16.69 5.39
N GLN A 15 1.09 16.24 4.47
CA GLN A 15 1.25 16.53 3.03
C GLN A 15 1.23 18.03 2.72
N GLY A 16 0.32 18.78 3.35
CA GLY A 16 0.27 20.23 3.18
C GLY A 16 1.55 20.95 3.65
N LEU A 17 2.31 20.34 4.58
CA LEU A 17 3.57 20.88 5.08
C LEU A 17 4.79 20.45 4.25
N LEU A 18 4.83 19.19 3.82
CA LEU A 18 6.01 18.58 3.19
C LEU A 18 5.90 18.46 1.66
N GLY A 19 4.74 18.74 1.10
CA GLY A 19 4.42 18.56 -0.32
C GLY A 19 3.60 17.29 -0.59
N PRO A 20 2.95 17.22 -1.77
CA PRO A 20 1.97 16.18 -2.09
C PRO A 20 2.57 14.76 -2.09
N GLU A 21 3.82 14.61 -2.54
CA GLU A 21 4.52 13.33 -2.69
C GLU A 21 5.15 12.80 -1.39
N ALA A 22 5.20 13.61 -0.34
CA ALA A 22 5.98 13.33 0.87
C ALA A 22 5.34 12.26 1.77
N VAL A 23 4.03 12.03 1.65
CA VAL A 23 3.30 11.02 2.42
C VAL A 23 2.86 9.92 1.48
N ARG A 24 3.38 8.72 1.72
CA ARG A 24 3.05 7.52 0.95
C ARG A 24 2.37 6.50 1.86
N VAL A 25 1.40 5.77 1.31
CA VAL A 25 0.65 4.71 1.97
C VAL A 25 0.94 3.37 1.30
N PRO A 26 0.99 2.27 2.07
CA PRO A 26 1.16 0.93 1.52
C PRO A 26 -0.12 0.46 0.83
N VAL A 27 0.02 -0.13 -0.35
CA VAL A 27 -1.03 -0.91 -1.02
C VAL A 27 -0.52 -2.29 -1.38
N LEU A 28 -1.44 -3.25 -1.38
CA LEU A 28 -1.15 -4.59 -1.90
C LEU A 28 -0.83 -4.49 -3.39
N SER A 29 0.32 -5.04 -3.75
CA SER A 29 0.80 -5.11 -5.13
C SER A 29 1.05 -6.56 -5.50
N GLY A 30 1.00 -6.86 -6.79
CA GLY A 30 1.55 -8.09 -7.35
C GLY A 30 3.08 -8.11 -7.27
N GLY A 31 3.71 -9.12 -7.89
CA GLY A 31 5.16 -9.26 -7.96
C GLY A 31 5.63 -10.71 -7.98
N HIS A 32 6.94 -10.91 -7.97
CA HIS A 32 7.60 -12.22 -8.03
C HIS A 32 8.22 -12.66 -6.70
N GLY A 33 8.16 -11.84 -5.66
CA GLY A 33 8.74 -12.13 -4.35
C GLY A 33 7.94 -11.57 -3.17
N PRO A 34 8.16 -12.06 -1.93
CA PRO A 34 7.43 -11.57 -0.76
C PRO A 34 7.67 -10.08 -0.48
N ALA A 35 8.87 -9.59 -0.83
CA ALA A 35 9.26 -8.20 -0.69
C ALA A 35 8.51 -7.26 -1.65
N GLU A 36 7.93 -7.78 -2.74
CA GLU A 36 7.23 -6.99 -3.76
C GLU A 36 5.73 -6.84 -3.48
N ARG A 37 5.20 -7.56 -2.48
CA ARG A 37 3.76 -7.60 -2.17
C ARG A 37 3.17 -6.29 -1.68
N ILE A 38 4.02 -5.31 -1.35
CA ILE A 38 3.62 -4.00 -0.86
C ILE A 38 4.35 -2.93 -1.65
N THR A 39 3.60 -2.03 -2.26
CA THR A 39 4.14 -0.82 -2.87
C THR A 39 3.65 0.41 -2.13
N LEU A 40 4.53 1.38 -1.94
CA LEU A 40 4.16 2.67 -1.38
C LEU A 40 3.67 3.58 -2.50
N THR A 41 2.45 4.09 -2.39
CA THR A 41 1.89 5.06 -3.33
C THR A 41 1.51 6.35 -2.62
N VAL A 42 1.42 7.44 -3.35
CA VAL A 42 1.14 8.76 -2.79
C VAL A 42 -0.25 8.77 -2.16
N LEU A 43 -0.39 9.37 -0.99
CA LEU A 43 -1.70 9.55 -0.38
C LEU A 43 -2.56 10.50 -1.23
N GLY A 44 -3.66 9.99 -1.78
CA GLY A 44 -4.61 10.80 -2.56
C GLY A 44 -5.37 11.82 -1.70
N LEU A 45 -5.34 13.10 -2.11
CA LEU A 45 -6.01 14.20 -1.41
C LEU A 45 -7.55 14.14 -1.55
N VAL A 46 -8.06 13.78 -2.73
CA VAL A 46 -9.50 13.70 -3.05
C VAL A 46 -9.96 12.25 -3.34
N ALA A 47 -9.06 11.28 -3.16
CA ALA A 47 -9.24 9.85 -3.44
C ALA A 47 -9.46 9.49 -4.93
N PRO A 48 -8.39 9.38 -5.73
CA PRO A 48 -8.20 8.16 -6.48
C PRO A 48 -7.85 7.04 -5.49
N GLU A 49 -8.49 5.88 -5.63
CA GLU A 49 -8.04 4.66 -4.94
C GLU A 49 -6.53 4.49 -5.18
N PRO A 50 -5.73 4.22 -4.13
CA PRO A 50 -4.29 4.13 -4.27
C PRO A 50 -3.94 2.98 -5.24
N VAL A 51 -3.29 3.32 -6.35
CA VAL A 51 -3.04 2.37 -7.45
C VAL A 51 -1.76 1.58 -7.17
N PRO A 52 -1.81 0.24 -7.21
CA PRO A 52 -0.63 -0.59 -7.03
C PRO A 52 0.28 -0.56 -8.25
N GLN A 53 1.59 -0.79 -8.05
CA GLN A 53 2.56 -0.82 -9.15
C GLN A 53 2.38 -2.05 -10.06
N ALA A 54 1.99 -3.18 -9.49
CA ALA A 54 1.65 -4.41 -10.21
C ALA A 54 0.30 -4.94 -9.74
N ASP A 55 -0.45 -5.56 -10.65
CA ASP A 55 -1.76 -6.13 -10.36
C ASP A 55 -1.66 -7.21 -9.26
N PRO A 56 -2.27 -7.01 -8.08
CA PRO A 56 -2.26 -8.00 -7.00
C PRO A 56 -3.04 -9.28 -7.33
N GLY A 57 -3.87 -9.29 -8.38
CA GLY A 57 -4.58 -10.47 -8.86
C GLY A 57 -3.75 -11.43 -9.70
N GLN A 58 -2.56 -11.03 -10.16
CA GLN A 58 -1.71 -11.88 -10.99
C GLN A 58 -1.15 -13.08 -10.22
N PRO A 59 -1.06 -14.27 -10.85
CA PRO A 59 -0.51 -15.45 -10.22
C PRO A 59 0.97 -15.23 -9.91
N TRP A 60 1.37 -15.57 -8.69
CA TRP A 60 2.74 -15.43 -8.22
C TRP A 60 3.52 -16.72 -8.48
N PRO A 61 4.45 -16.75 -9.46
CA PRO A 61 5.28 -17.92 -9.70
C PRO A 61 6.21 -18.10 -8.50
N GLY A 62 6.05 -19.17 -7.74
CA GLY A 62 6.79 -19.41 -6.49
C GLY A 62 5.98 -19.16 -5.21
N ARG A 63 4.66 -18.90 -5.30
CA ARG A 63 3.78 -18.90 -4.12
C ARG A 63 3.89 -20.26 -3.41
N LEU A 64 4.35 -20.25 -2.16
CA LEU A 64 4.36 -21.44 -1.33
C LEU A 64 2.92 -21.94 -1.11
N PRO A 65 2.65 -23.24 -1.23
CA PRO A 65 1.35 -23.80 -0.88
C PRO A 65 1.12 -23.62 0.62
N ASP A 66 -0.16 -23.50 0.99
CA ASP A 66 -0.56 -23.62 2.39
C ASP A 66 -0.71 -25.12 2.76
N PRO A 67 -0.29 -25.53 3.98
CA PRO A 67 0.42 -24.74 4.97
C PRO A 67 1.89 -24.52 4.59
N SER A 68 2.50 -23.46 5.14
CA SER A 68 3.94 -23.22 4.96
C SER A 68 4.72 -24.49 5.30
N PRO A 69 5.67 -24.93 4.45
CA PRO A 69 6.46 -26.13 4.71
C PRO A 69 7.16 -25.98 6.06
N ALA A 70 7.07 -27.02 6.88
CA ALA A 70 7.72 -27.05 8.17
C ALA A 70 9.24 -26.95 7.98
N VAL A 71 9.88 -26.13 8.83
CA VAL A 71 11.35 -26.04 8.95
C VAL A 71 11.86 -27.26 9.69
#